data_AF-A0A6M3LHM1-F1
#
_entry.id   AF-A0A6M3LHM1-F1
#
_cell.length_a   1.000
_cell.length_b   1.000
_cell.length_c   1.000
_cell.angle_alpha   90.00
_cell.angle_beta   90.00
_cell.angle_gamma   90.00
#
_symmetry.space_group_name_H-M   'P 1'
#
loop_
_entity.id
_entity.type
_entity.pdbx_description
1 polymer ?
#
loop_
_entity_poly.entity_id
_entity_poly.type
_entity_poly.pdbx_seq_one_letter_code
_entity_poly.pdbx_strand_id
1 'polypeptide(L)'
;MSRIPLSTLIELDGPQCIWPQCEIPAIEVSHFHSKGKGGTPNGRRDALENLGGMCWAHARMSDGERPGGWPAYKKAHTLLFGEGWEERIPMGSWAYERAEALRRIVAGRRS
;
A
#
# COMPACT_ATOMS: atom_id res chain seq x y z
N MET A 1 11.91 1.16 -19.31
CA MET A 1 11.31 1.81 -18.13
C MET A 1 12.19 1.47 -16.94
N SER A 2 12.81 2.47 -16.32
CA SER A 2 13.64 2.25 -15.13
C SER A 2 12.73 1.82 -13.98
N ARG A 3 12.97 0.65 -13.39
CA ARG A 3 12.25 0.20 -12.19
C ARG A 3 12.83 0.99 -11.01
N ILE A 4 11.99 1.69 -10.26
CA ILE A 4 12.42 2.36 -9.03
C ILE A 4 12.91 1.28 -8.05
N PRO A 5 14.17 1.32 -7.60
CA PRO A 5 14.70 0.32 -6.69
C PRO A 5 14.15 0.53 -5.28
N LEU A 6 14.12 -0.55 -4.50
CA LEU A 6 13.69 -0.50 -3.10
C LEU A 6 14.55 0.49 -2.28
N SER A 7 15.85 0.57 -2.56
CA SER A 7 16.75 1.51 -1.88
C SER A 7 16.29 2.96 -1.99
N THR A 8 15.79 3.38 -3.16
CA THR A 8 15.22 4.72 -3.33
C THR A 8 14.00 4.94 -2.45
N LEU A 9 13.13 3.95 -2.27
CA LEU A 9 11.99 4.09 -1.36
C LEU A 9 12.42 4.07 0.11
N ILE A 10 13.45 3.29 0.45
CA ILE A 10 14.00 3.29 1.81
C ILE A 10 14.60 4.65 2.17
N GLU A 11 15.31 5.28 1.24
CA GLU A 11 15.87 6.63 1.42
C GLU A 11 14.77 7.69 1.62
N LEU A 12 13.64 7.56 0.92
CA LEU A 12 12.55 8.54 0.96
C LEU A 12 11.55 8.30 2.11
N ASP A 13 11.19 7.05 2.36
CA ASP A 13 10.06 6.67 3.24
C ASP A 13 10.51 5.97 4.53
N GLY A 14 11.80 5.64 4.63
CA GLY A 14 12.39 4.84 5.72
C GLY A 14 12.45 3.34 5.43
N PRO A 15 13.19 2.58 6.26
CA PRO A 15 13.47 1.15 6.02
C PRO A 15 12.30 0.22 6.39
N GLN A 16 11.28 0.73 7.06
CA GLN A 16 10.15 -0.06 7.54
C GLN A 16 9.03 -0.16 6.50
N CYS A 17 8.23 -1.22 6.61
CA CYS A 17 7.01 -1.35 5.84
C CYS A 17 6.11 -0.12 5.99
N ILE A 18 5.55 0.36 4.87
CA ILE A 18 4.70 1.55 4.84
C ILE A 18 3.35 1.38 5.57
N TRP A 19 2.92 0.16 5.83
CA TRP A 19 1.66 -0.10 6.54
C TRP A 19 1.73 0.43 7.98
N PRO A 20 0.68 1.11 8.48
CA PRO A 20 0.68 1.61 9.84
C PRO A 20 0.98 0.52 10.87
N GLN A 21 1.86 0.85 11.82
CA GLN A 21 2.24 -0.02 12.94
C GLN A 21 2.93 -1.34 12.52
N CYS A 22 3.35 -1.48 11.26
CA CYS A 22 4.15 -2.61 10.82
C CYS A 22 5.64 -2.35 11.08
N GLU A 23 6.23 -3.09 12.01
CA GLU A 23 7.65 -2.96 12.36
C GLU A 23 8.58 -3.80 11.47
N ILE A 24 8.01 -4.59 10.56
CA ILE A 24 8.77 -5.46 9.66
C ILE A 24 9.48 -4.61 8.60
N PRO A 25 10.77 -4.87 8.31
CA PRO A 25 11.48 -4.19 7.24
C PRO A 25 10.78 -4.28 5.87
N ALA A 26 10.89 -3.23 5.08
CA ALA A 26 10.52 -3.26 3.68
C ALA A 26 11.52 -4.13 2.92
N ILE A 27 11.02 -5.12 2.18
CA ILE A 27 11.84 -6.06 1.39
C ILE A 27 11.43 -6.10 -0.09
N GLU A 28 10.28 -5.49 -0.44
CA GLU A 28 9.78 -5.43 -1.81
C GLU A 28 9.19 -4.05 -2.12
N VAL A 29 9.25 -3.66 -3.39
CA VAL A 29 8.54 -2.51 -3.95
C VAL A 29 7.16 -2.98 -4.40
N SER A 30 6.10 -2.34 -3.94
CA SER A 30 4.72 -2.66 -4.35
C SER A 30 3.97 -1.43 -4.85
N HIS A 31 3.08 -1.65 -5.83
CA HIS A 31 2.14 -0.64 -6.32
C HIS A 31 0.91 -0.57 -5.40
N PHE A 32 0.48 0.62 -5.01
CA PHE A 32 -0.75 0.76 -4.21
C PHE A 32 -1.99 0.46 -5.07
N HIS A 33 -2.11 1.13 -6.21
CA HIS A 33 -3.15 0.83 -7.19
C HIS A 33 -2.65 -0.15 -8.24
N SER A 34 -3.42 -1.20 -8.47
CA SER A 34 -3.20 -2.08 -9.62
C SER A 34 -3.53 -1.35 -10.93
N LYS A 35 -2.88 -1.79 -12.01
CA LYS A 35 -2.95 -1.23 -13.38
C LYS A 35 -4.37 -0.96 -13.92
N GLY A 36 -5.41 -1.55 -13.33
CA GLY A 36 -6.79 -1.50 -13.85
C GLY A 36 -7.77 -0.57 -13.16
N LYS A 37 -7.46 0.01 -11.98
CA LYS A 37 -8.43 0.88 -11.26
C LYS A 37 -7.87 2.18 -10.67
N GLY A 38 -6.56 2.42 -10.79
CA GLY A 38 -5.95 3.72 -10.45
C GLY A 38 -4.82 4.12 -11.40
N GLY A 39 -4.69 3.39 -12.52
CA GLY A 39 -3.70 3.70 -13.54
C GLY A 39 -4.07 5.01 -14.21
N THR A 40 -3.42 6.11 -13.81
CA THR A 40 -3.43 7.34 -14.58
C THR A 40 -3.20 7.01 -16.06
N PRO A 41 -3.96 7.59 -17.01
CA PRO A 41 -3.88 7.26 -18.44
C PRO A 41 -2.49 7.41 -19.09
N ASN A 42 -1.50 7.95 -18.37
CA ASN A 42 -0.23 8.43 -18.92
C ASN A 42 1.01 7.76 -18.30
N GLY A 43 0.91 6.49 -17.89
CA GLY A 43 2.11 5.73 -17.49
C GLY A 43 2.68 6.06 -16.10
N ARG A 44 1.97 6.77 -15.21
CA ARG A 44 2.41 7.01 -13.81
C ARG A 44 2.23 5.81 -12.88
N ARG A 45 2.15 4.59 -13.43
CA ARG A 45 2.13 3.36 -12.62
C ARG A 45 3.38 3.29 -11.76
N ASP A 46 4.53 3.51 -12.38
CA ASP A 46 5.85 3.48 -11.74
C ASP A 46 6.23 4.87 -11.22
N ALA A 47 5.25 5.69 -10.82
CA ALA A 47 5.53 6.94 -10.14
C ALA A 47 5.74 6.70 -8.65
N LEU A 48 6.66 7.45 -8.05
CA LEU A 48 6.97 7.37 -6.62
C LEU A 48 5.71 7.51 -5.75
N GLU A 49 4.74 8.32 -6.17
CA GLU A 49 3.46 8.53 -5.47
C GLU A 49 2.51 7.32 -5.45
N ASN A 50 2.77 6.28 -6.26
CA ASN A 50 1.99 5.04 -6.31
C ASN A 50 2.81 3.82 -5.83
N LEU A 51 3.97 4.06 -5.22
CA LEU A 51 4.92 3.05 -4.78
C LEU A 51 5.24 3.20 -3.31
N GLY A 52 5.46 2.06 -2.65
CA GLY A 52 5.96 2.01 -1.27
C GLY A 52 6.78 0.76 -1.01
N GLY A 53 7.71 0.87 -0.07
CA GLY A 53 8.41 -0.27 0.50
C GLY A 53 7.49 -1.08 1.41
N MET A 54 7.40 -2.39 1.19
CA MET A 54 6.53 -3.27 1.95
C MET A 54 7.24 -4.55 2.39
N CYS A 55 6.77 -5.12 3.52
CA CYS A 55 7.06 -6.51 3.83
C CYS A 55 6.26 -7.44 2.89
N TRP A 56 6.68 -8.70 2.78
CA TRP A 56 6.06 -9.67 1.88
C TRP A 56 4.53 -9.76 2.04
N ALA A 57 4.04 -9.88 3.29
CA ALA A 57 2.60 -10.02 3.54
C ALA A 57 1.78 -8.80 3.06
N HIS A 58 2.28 -7.60 3.29
CA HIS A 58 1.59 -6.37 2.88
C HIS A 58 1.70 -6.10 1.36
N ALA A 59 2.80 -6.54 0.73
CA ALA A 59 2.91 -6.53 -0.73
C ALA A 59 1.86 -7.45 -1.38
N ARG A 60 1.72 -8.70 -0.88
CA ARG A 60 0.67 -9.63 -1.35
C ARG A 60 -0.74 -9.07 -1.10
N MET A 61 -0.97 -8.43 0.05
CA MET A 61 -2.26 -7.79 0.35
C MET A 61 -2.59 -6.64 -0.62
N SER A 62 -1.59 -5.88 -1.05
CA SER A 62 -1.75 -4.85 -2.09
C SER A 62 -2.12 -5.44 -3.44
N ASP A 63 -1.58 -6.62 -3.77
CA ASP A 63 -1.95 -7.40 -4.96
C ASP A 63 -3.34 -8.06 -4.87
N GLY A 64 -4.05 -7.89 -3.74
CA GLY A 64 -5.40 -8.43 -3.52
C GLY A 64 -5.42 -9.82 -2.89
N GLU A 65 -4.26 -10.37 -2.55
CA GLU A 65 -4.16 -11.62 -1.81
C GLU A 65 -4.50 -11.41 -0.31
N ARG A 66 -4.63 -12.53 0.42
CA ARG A 66 -5.00 -12.53 1.84
C ARG A 66 -4.04 -13.42 2.65
N PRO A 67 -2.76 -13.05 2.75
CA PRO A 67 -1.81 -13.80 3.59
C PRO A 67 -2.29 -13.77 5.05
N GLY A 68 -2.35 -14.95 5.68
CA GLY A 68 -2.96 -15.09 7.02
C GLY A 68 -4.49 -15.04 7.04
N GLY A 69 -5.14 -15.07 5.87
CA GLY A 69 -6.58 -15.16 5.73
C GLY A 69 -7.34 -13.86 6.03
N TRP A 70 -8.66 -14.00 6.20
CA TRP A 70 -9.55 -12.87 6.45
C TRP A 70 -9.27 -12.09 7.73
N PRO A 71 -8.90 -12.73 8.86
CA PRO A 71 -8.56 -12.00 10.08
C PRO A 71 -7.36 -11.05 9.90
N ALA A 72 -6.30 -11.52 9.23
CA ALA A 72 -5.11 -10.70 8.96
C ALA A 72 -5.44 -9.54 8.02
N TYR A 73 -6.24 -9.81 6.98
CA TYR A 73 -6.72 -8.78 6.05
C TYR A 73 -7.52 -7.69 6.78
N LYS A 74 -8.50 -8.08 7.60
CA LYS A 74 -9.31 -7.14 8.39
C LYS A 74 -8.45 -6.33 9.35
N LYS A 75 -7.56 -6.98 10.09
CA LYS A 75 -6.64 -6.29 11.03
C LYS A 75 -5.84 -5.21 10.31
N ALA A 76 -5.24 -5.53 9.16
CA ALA A 76 -4.46 -4.58 8.38
C ALA A 76 -5.29 -3.39 7.84
N HIS A 77 -6.57 -3.60 7.52
CA HIS A 77 -7.48 -2.53 7.08
C HIS A 77 -8.00 -1.70 8.26
N THR A 78 -8.26 -2.31 9.41
CA THR A 78 -8.60 -1.60 10.65
C THR A 78 -7.47 -0.66 11.08
N LEU A 79 -6.21 -1.06 10.90
CA LEU A 79 -5.05 -0.18 11.17
C LEU A 79 -4.97 1.02 10.22
N LEU A 80 -5.55 0.93 9.01
CA LEU A 80 -5.60 2.03 8.04
C LEU A 80 -6.81 2.94 8.25
N PHE A 81 -7.97 2.37 8.59
CA PHE A 81 -9.26 3.08 8.52
C PHE A 81 -9.94 3.28 9.88
N GLY A 82 -9.41 2.66 10.94
CA GLY A 82 -10.08 2.54 12.23
C GLY A 82 -11.15 1.45 12.26
N GLU A 83 -11.73 1.23 13.43
CA GLU A 83 -12.82 0.27 13.62
C GLU A 83 -14.07 0.65 12.82
N GLY A 84 -14.94 -0.34 12.55
CA GLY A 84 -16.19 -0.14 11.81
C GLY A 84 -16.03 0.29 10.34
N TRP A 85 -14.84 0.18 9.75
CA TRP A 85 -14.59 0.60 8.37
C TRP A 85 -15.38 -0.22 7.34
N GLU A 86 -15.70 -1.49 7.63
CA GLU A 86 -16.47 -2.38 6.74
C GLU A 86 -17.89 -1.87 6.48
N GLU A 87 -18.47 -1.12 7.43
CA GLU A 87 -19.80 -0.52 7.30
C GLU A 87 -19.76 0.82 6.55
N ARG A 88 -18.62 1.52 6.63
CA ARG A 88 -18.42 2.85 6.04
C ARG A 88 -17.90 2.80 4.61
N ILE A 89 -17.14 1.76 4.27
CA ILE A 89 -16.53 1.61 2.95
C ILE A 89 -17.23 0.44 2.24
N PRO A 90 -17.85 0.67 1.06
CA PRO A 90 -18.41 -0.42 0.26
C PRO A 90 -17.37 -1.47 -0.10
N MET A 91 -17.74 -2.76 -0.02
CA MET A 91 -16.82 -3.89 -0.29
C MET A 91 -16.10 -3.79 -1.65
N GLY A 92 -16.81 -3.29 -2.69
CA GLY A 92 -16.23 -3.08 -4.02
C GLY A 92 -15.15 -1.99 -4.09
N SER A 93 -15.03 -1.15 -3.06
CA SER A 93 -14.13 0.00 -2.98
C SER A 93 -12.95 -0.23 -2.02
N TRP A 94 -12.93 -1.30 -1.23
CA TRP A 94 -11.90 -1.54 -0.21
C TRP A 94 -10.46 -1.47 -0.75
N ALA A 95 -10.21 -2.09 -1.90
CA ALA A 95 -8.89 -2.07 -2.52
C ALA A 95 -8.47 -0.66 -2.99
N TYR A 96 -9.43 0.13 -3.49
CA TYR A 96 -9.19 1.50 -3.93
C TYR A 96 -8.89 2.41 -2.73
N GLU A 97 -9.72 2.39 -1.70
CA GLU A 97 -9.53 3.21 -0.49
C GLU A 97 -8.24 2.85 0.25
N ARG A 98 -7.86 1.56 0.26
CA ARG A 98 -6.60 1.12 0.87
C ARG A 98 -5.42 1.76 0.15
N ALA A 99 -5.46 1.70 -1.17
CA ALA A 99 -4.42 2.26 -2.00
C ALA A 99 -4.30 3.79 -1.79
N GLU A 100 -5.42 4.51 -1.76
CA GLU A 100 -5.44 5.95 -1.48
C GLU A 100 -4.94 6.28 -0.06
N ALA A 101 -5.26 5.48 0.94
CA ALA A 101 -4.73 5.66 2.30
C ALA A 101 -3.21 5.48 2.35
N LEU A 102 -2.67 4.45 1.69
CA LEU A 102 -1.22 4.24 1.61
C LEU A 102 -0.52 5.37 0.85
N ARG A 103 -1.11 5.89 -0.22
CA ARG A 103 -0.60 7.07 -0.95
C ARG A 103 -0.51 8.29 -0.03
N ARG A 104 -1.52 8.54 0.79
CA ARG A 104 -1.52 9.68 1.74
C ARG A 104 -0.43 9.54 2.80
N ILE A 105 -0.19 8.32 3.30
CA ILE A 105 0.90 8.06 4.26
C ILE A 105 2.24 8.41 3.62
N VAL A 106 2.49 7.93 2.40
CA VAL A 106 3.73 8.22 1.67
C VAL A 106 3.88 9.72 1.40
N ALA A 107 2.81 10.39 0.97
CA ALA A 107 2.84 11.83 0.73
C ALA A 107 3.24 12.60 2.01
N GLY A 108 2.72 12.20 3.17
CA GLY A 108 3.07 12.82 4.46
C GLY A 108 4.47 12.48 4.98
N ARG A 109 5.11 11.41 4.51
CA ARG A 109 6.52 11.11 4.84
C ARG A 109 7.52 11.92 4.02
N ARG A 110 7.09 12.40 2.85
CA ARG A 110 7.96 13.07 1.86
C ARG A 110 7.77 14.60 1.82
N SER A 111 6.87 15.15 2.63
CA SER A 111 6.67 16.58 2.86
C SER A 111 7.58 17.10 3.95
#